data_AF-A0A7Y2U3S9-F1
#
_entry.id   AF-A0A7Y2U3S9-F1
#
_cell.length_a   1.000
_cell.length_b   1.000
_cell.length_c   1.000
_cell.angle_alpha   90.00
_cell.angle_beta   90.00
_cell.angle_gamma   90.00
#
_symmetry.space_group_name_H-M   'P 1'
#
loop_
_entity.id
_entity.type
_entity.pdbx_description
1 polymer ?
#
loop_
_entity_poly.entity_id
_entity_poly.type
_entity_poly.pdbx_seq_one_letter_code
_entity_poly.pdbx_strand_id
1 'polypeptide(L)' 'VGSGDRSQRIRTYNFPQGRVTDHRINLTLYKLDEFLGGNLDLVIDPLMQEHQAELLAEIGA' A
#
# COMPACT_ATOMS: atom_id res chain seq x y z
N VAL A 1 7.54 4.96 -5.05
CA VAL A 1 6.21 4.34 -4.85
C VAL A 1 5.53 4.05 -6.18
N GLY A 2 5.71 2.82 -6.70
CA GLY A 2 5.12 2.38 -7.98
C GLY A 2 5.70 3.07 -9.23
N SER A 3 5.27 2.63 -10.41
CA SER A 3 5.76 3.16 -11.69
C SER A 3 5.09 4.48 -12.11
N GLY A 4 4.08 4.95 -11.38
CA GLY A 4 3.26 6.10 -11.76
C GLY A 4 2.23 5.81 -12.87
N ASP A 5 2.29 4.63 -13.50
CA ASP A 5 1.31 4.18 -14.48
C ASP A 5 -0.03 3.85 -13.82
N ARG A 6 -1.11 4.47 -14.33
CA ARG A 6 -2.48 4.28 -13.84
C ARG A 6 -3.12 2.97 -14.31
N SER A 7 -2.52 2.27 -15.28
CA SER A 7 -2.95 0.96 -15.73
C SER A 7 -2.47 -0.17 -14.80
N GLN A 8 -1.47 0.11 -13.96
CA GLN A 8 -0.88 -0.88 -13.06
C GLN A 8 -1.87 -1.30 -11.96
N ARG A 9 -1.97 -2.61 -11.73
CA ARG A 9 -2.70 -3.15 -10.59
C ARG A 9 -1.93 -2.85 -9.29
N ILE A 10 -2.28 -1.76 -8.62
CA ILE A 10 -1.64 -1.34 -7.37
C ILE A 10 -2.17 -2.05 -6.12
N ARG A 11 -3.36 -2.66 -6.18
CA ARG A 11 -3.98 -3.32 -5.02
C ARG A 11 -4.92 -4.46 -5.41
N THR A 12 -4.96 -5.50 -4.59
CA THR A 12 -5.90 -6.62 -4.71
C THR A 12 -6.73 -6.73 -3.43
N TYR A 13 -8.06 -6.80 -3.58
CA TYR A 13 -9.00 -7.09 -2.50
C TYR A 13 -9.49 -8.53 -2.62
N ASN A 14 -9.26 -9.35 -1.60
CA ASN A 14 -9.69 -10.75 -1.55
C ASN A 14 -10.73 -10.91 -0.44
N PHE A 15 -12.01 -10.87 -0.83
CA PHE A 15 -13.15 -10.98 0.09
C PHE A 15 -13.23 -12.35 0.78
N PRO A 16 -13.11 -13.50 0.09
CA PRO A 16 -13.17 -14.81 0.74
C PRO A 16 -12.13 -15.01 1.85
N GLN A 17 -10.97 -14.37 1.72
CA GLN A 17 -9.85 -14.46 2.67
C GLN A 17 -9.69 -13.22 3.54
N GLY A 18 -10.64 -12.26 3.46
CA GLY A 18 -10.67 -11.06 4.28
C GLY A 18 -9.40 -10.20 4.21
N ARG A 19 -8.68 -10.19 3.08
CA ARG A 19 -7.41 -9.46 2.96
C ARG A 19 -7.37 -8.43 1.85
N VAL A 20 -6.52 -7.43 2.04
CA VAL A 20 -6.11 -6.45 1.04
C VAL A 20 -4.59 -6.53 0.88
N THR A 21 -4.12 -6.56 -0.37
CA THR A 21 -2.70 -6.55 -0.71
C THR A 21 -2.39 -5.33 -1.56
N ASP A 22 -1.47 -4.46 -1.11
CA ASP A 22 -0.95 -3.32 -1.86
C ASP A 22 0.39 -3.70 -2.51
N HIS A 23 0.42 -3.70 -3.84
CA HIS A 23 1.58 -4.15 -4.63
C HIS A 23 2.66 -3.09 -4.78
N ARG A 24 2.40 -1.83 -4.39
CA ARG A 24 3.40 -0.76 -4.49
C ARG A 24 4.56 -0.96 -3.50
N ILE A 25 4.26 -1.59 -2.37
CA ILE A 25 5.21 -1.87 -1.27
C ILE A 25 5.12 -3.32 -0.78
N ASN A 26 4.42 -4.19 -1.53
CA ASN A 26 4.15 -5.60 -1.17
C ASN A 26 3.53 -5.80 0.23
N LEU A 27 2.70 -4.86 0.68
CA LEU A 27 2.01 -4.93 1.97
C LEU A 27 0.76 -5.81 1.86
N THR A 28 0.57 -6.74 2.81
CA THR A 28 -0.67 -7.53 2.90
C THR A 28 -1.29 -7.39 4.29
N LEU A 29 -2.56 -7.01 4.34
CA LEU A 29 -3.34 -6.85 5.57
C LEU A 29 -4.54 -7.81 5.57
N TYR A 30 -4.74 -8.54 6.66
CA TYR A 30 -5.89 -9.44 6.89
C TYR A 30 -7.04 -8.74 7.62
N LYS A 31 -7.30 -7.49 7.23
CA LYS A 31 -8.25 -6.59 7.90
C LYS A 31 -9.13 -5.88 6.88
N LEU A 32 -9.64 -6.64 5.89
CA LEU A 32 -10.40 -6.07 4.78
C LEU A 32 -11.63 -5.29 5.25
N ASP A 33 -12.37 -5.80 6.23
CA ASP A 33 -13.59 -5.14 6.71
C ASP A 33 -13.28 -3.82 7.42
N GLU A 34 -12.20 -3.78 8.21
CA GLU A 34 -11.73 -2.55 8.87
C GLU A 34 -11.29 -1.50 7.83
N PHE A 35 -10.58 -1.96 6.79
CA PHE A 35 -10.15 -1.12 5.68
C PHE A 35 -11.33 -0.56 4.89
N LEU A 36 -12.31 -1.41 4.53
CA LEU A 36 -13.53 -1.00 3.83
C LEU A 36 -14.45 -0.13 4.71
N GLY A 37 -14.38 -0.30 6.02
CA GLY A 37 -15.06 0.55 7.02
C GLY A 37 -14.48 1.96 7.15
N GLY A 38 -13.40 2.27 6.41
CA GLY A 38 -12.81 3.61 6.36
C GLY A 38 -11.49 3.75 7.13
N ASN A 39 -10.97 2.69 7.76
CA ASN A 39 -9.66 2.73 8.40
C ASN A 39 -8.54 2.57 7.35
N LEU A 40 -8.38 3.61 6.52
CA LEU A 40 -7.42 3.62 5.40
C LEU A 40 -5.98 3.88 5.85
N ASP A 41 -5.79 4.44 7.04
CA ASP A 41 -4.48 4.79 7.62
C ASP A 41 -3.56 3.56 7.68
N LEU A 42 -4.15 2.36 7.88
CA LEU A 42 -3.46 1.07 7.84
C LEU A 42 -2.66 0.82 6.56
N VAL A 43 -3.01 1.46 5.44
CA VAL A 43 -2.29 1.36 4.16
C VAL A 43 -1.62 2.68 3.78
N ILE A 44 -2.22 3.82 4.12
CA ILE A 44 -1.67 5.13 3.78
C ILE A 44 -0.35 5.39 4.52
N ASP A 45 -0.29 5.12 5.83
CA ASP A 45 0.92 5.40 6.62
C ASP A 45 2.13 4.58 6.15
N PRO A 46 2.04 3.26 5.93
CA PRO A 46 3.15 2.49 5.36
C PRO A 46 3.59 3.00 3.98
N LEU A 47 2.64 3.39 3.12
CA LEU A 47 2.98 3.92 1.79
C LEU A 47 3.74 5.25 1.89
N MET A 48 3.37 6.13 2.82
CA MET A 48 4.07 7.39 3.05
C MET A 48 5.47 7.15 3.62
N GLN A 49 5.61 6.22 4.56
CA GLN A 49 6.91 5.87 5.15
C GLN A 49 7.87 5.32 4.09
N GLU A 50 7.42 4.39 3.26
CA GLU A 50 8.22 3.86 2.14
C GLU A 50 8.60 4.95 1.16
N HIS A 51 7.69 5.88 0.84
CA HIS A 51 8.01 7.01 -0.01
C HIS A 51 9.09 7.93 0.59
N GLN A 52 8.98 8.23 1.89
CA GLN A 52 9.97 9.05 2.59
C GLN A 52 11.33 8.36 2.64
N ALA A 53 11.35 7.05 2.88
CA ALA A 53 12.58 6.26 2.87
C ALA A 53 13.25 6.25 1.48
N GLU A 54 12.47 6.09 0.41
CA GLU A 54 12.96 6.21 -0.97
C GLU A 54 13.60 7.58 -1.24
N LEU A 55 12.91 8.68 -0.86
CA LEU A 55 13.42 10.05 -1.05
C LEU A 55 14.71 10.30 -0.26
N LEU A 56 14.80 9.82 0.98
CA LEU A 56 16.01 9.94 1.79
C LEU A 56 17.18 9.16 1.19
N ALA A 57 16.91 7.97 0.64
CA ALA A 57 17.91 7.16 -0.05
C ALA A 57 18.42 7.83 -1.33
N GLU A 58 17.54 8.50 -2.09
CA GLU A 58 17.93 9.28 -3.28
C GLU A 58 18.75 10.53 -2.94
N ILE A 59 18.46 11.20 -1.83
CA ILE A 59 19.22 12.40 -1.40
C ILE A 59 20.61 12.04 -0.85
N GLY A 60 20.77 10.84 -0.29
CA GLY A 60 22.03 10.37 0.28
C GLY A 60 22.99 9.71 -0.72
N ALA A 61 22.57 9.54 -1.98
CA ALA A 61 23.34 8.92 -3.07
C ALA A 61 23.98 9.99 -3.99
#